data_AF-A0A7J0D439-F1
#
_entry.id   AF-A0A7J0D439-F1
#
_cell.length_a   1.000
_cell.length_b   1.000
_cell.length_c   1.000
_cell.angle_alpha   90.00
_cell.angle_beta   90.00
_cell.angle_gamma   90.00
#
_symmetry.space_group_name_H-M   'P 1'
#
loop_
_entity.id
_entity.type
_entity.pdbx_description
1 polymer ?
#
loop_
_entity_poly.entity_id
_entity_poly.type
_entity_poly.pdbx_seq_one_letter_code
_entity_poly.pdbx_strand_id
1 'polypeptide(L)'
;MSLNQFETVTPEGFSLPKAAVKLVNTAALAGWSTGWQWDEDSGGSPFVTVHVADRDTREYFKYTWHSRDTGTLRLRSKLHQAQAGAPWTDGPSVQAAMFRTREVADQRS
;
A
#
# COMPACT_ATOMS: atom_id res chain seq x y z
N MET A 1 -6.81 7.59 12.38
CA MET A 1 -6.07 6.40 12.85
C MET A 1 -4.64 6.60 12.39
N SER A 2 -3.64 6.58 13.27
CA SER A 2 -2.25 6.71 12.83
C SER A 2 -1.76 5.31 12.46
N LEU A 3 -1.35 5.11 11.21
CA LEU A 3 -0.52 3.94 10.89
C LEU A 3 0.81 4.20 11.60
N ASN A 4 1.09 3.44 12.67
CA ASN A 4 2.47 3.36 13.14
C ASN A 4 3.27 2.79 11.97
N GLN A 5 4.28 3.51 11.49
CA GLN A 5 5.13 2.99 10.42
C GLN A 5 5.65 1.62 10.84
N PHE A 6 5.28 0.59 10.08
CA PHE A 6 5.72 -0.78 10.32
C PHE A 6 6.31 -1.33 9.05
N GLU A 7 7.46 -1.98 9.21
CA GLU A 7 8.22 -2.60 8.14
C GLU A 7 8.62 -3.97 8.67
N THR A 8 8.09 -5.03 8.08
CA THR A 8 8.52 -6.39 8.45
C THR A 8 9.74 -6.82 7.64
N VAL A 9 10.46 -7.82 8.13
CA VAL A 9 11.67 -8.36 7.50
C VAL A 9 11.35 -8.80 6.07
N THR A 10 12.15 -8.32 5.12
CA THR A 10 12.03 -8.73 3.72
C THR A 10 12.59 -10.15 3.55
N PRO A 11 11.85 -11.09 2.93
CA PRO A 11 12.35 -12.43 2.65
C PRO A 11 13.61 -12.41 1.77
N GLU A 12 14.49 -13.38 1.97
CA GLU A 12 15.74 -13.49 1.20
C GLU A 12 15.45 -13.60 -0.31
N GLY A 13 16.19 -12.85 -1.12
CA GLY A 13 16.01 -12.82 -2.58
C GLY A 13 14.83 -11.99 -3.07
N PHE A 14 14.04 -11.39 -2.18
CA PHE A 14 12.93 -10.51 -2.54
C PHE A 14 13.24 -9.05 -2.24
N SER A 15 12.53 -8.17 -2.95
CA SER A 15 12.54 -6.73 -2.73
C SER A 15 11.15 -6.17 -2.96
N LEU A 16 10.85 -5.02 -2.34
CA LEU A 16 9.61 -4.31 -2.59
C LEU A 16 9.46 -4.03 -4.09
N PRO A 17 8.31 -4.37 -4.71
CA PRO A 17 8.07 -4.09 -6.12
C PRO A 17 8.24 -2.59 -6.40
N LYS A 18 8.80 -2.22 -7.56
CA LYS A 18 8.96 -0.80 -7.94
C LYS A 18 7.67 0.03 -7.79
N ALA A 19 6.52 -0.59 -8.08
CA ALA A 19 5.21 0.05 -7.89
C ALA A 19 4.84 0.28 -6.42
N ALA A 20 5.21 -0.65 -5.53
CA ALA A 20 5.03 -0.51 -4.09
C ALA A 20 5.95 0.59 -3.52
N VAL A 21 7.22 0.62 -3.93
CA VAL A 21 8.16 1.69 -3.57
C VAL A 21 7.63 3.06 -4.02
N LYS A 22 7.14 3.16 -5.26
CA LYS A 22 6.55 4.39 -5.77
C LYS A 22 5.34 4.84 -4.96
N LEU A 23 4.46 3.91 -4.58
CA LEU A 23 3.30 4.20 -3.75
C LEU A 23 3.71 4.75 -2.38
N VAL A 24 4.62 4.07 -1.68
CA VAL A 24 5.13 4.48 -0.36
C VAL A 24 5.75 5.88 -0.45
N ASN A 25 6.65 6.11 -1.41
CA ASN A 25 7.30 7.41 -1.56
C ASN A 25 6.29 8.52 -1.87
N THR A 26 5.30 8.27 -2.73
CA THR A 26 4.29 9.27 -3.09
C THR A 26 3.38 9.60 -1.90
N ALA A 27 2.94 8.58 -1.16
CA ALA A 27 2.12 8.76 0.04
C ALA A 27 2.88 9.51 1.14
N ALA A 28 4.15 9.15 1.38
CA ALA A 28 5.01 9.86 2.33
C ALA A 28 5.20 11.34 1.95
N LEU A 29 5.41 11.64 0.65
CA LEU A 29 5.53 13.02 0.16
C LEU A 29 4.26 13.86 0.35
N ALA A 30 3.07 13.24 0.37
CA ALA A 30 1.82 13.91 0.68
C ALA A 30 1.52 13.97 2.19
N GLY A 31 2.43 13.51 3.05
CA GLY A 31 2.24 13.47 4.49
C GLY A 31 1.33 12.35 4.98
N TRP A 32 1.05 11.34 4.15
CA TRP A 32 0.27 10.17 4.56
C TRP A 32 1.16 9.19 5.32
N SER A 33 0.58 8.44 6.26
CA SER A 33 1.28 7.38 6.97
C SER A 33 1.37 6.13 6.09
N THR A 34 2.53 5.48 6.08
CA THR A 34 2.79 4.29 5.25
C THR A 34 3.35 3.14 6.08
N GLY A 35 3.08 1.90 5.68
CA GLY A 35 3.72 0.70 6.24
C GLY A 35 3.59 -0.48 5.29
N TRP A 36 4.43 -1.50 5.46
CA TRP A 36 4.32 -2.73 4.69
C TRP A 36 4.68 -3.97 5.51
N GLN A 37 4.02 -5.07 5.17
CA GLN A 37 4.21 -6.37 5.77
C GLN A 37 4.42 -7.42 4.68
N TRP A 38 5.54 -8.12 4.79
CA TRP A 38 5.81 -9.38 4.13
C TRP A 38 5.20 -10.54 4.90
N ASP A 39 4.67 -11.50 4.15
CA ASP A 39 4.09 -12.74 4.66
C ASP A 39 4.14 -13.81 3.56
N GLU A 40 3.73 -15.03 3.87
CA GLU A 40 3.72 -16.18 2.95
C GLU A 40 2.29 -16.66 2.70
N ASP A 41 1.96 -16.96 1.43
CA ASP A 41 0.66 -17.53 1.11
C ASP A 41 0.58 -19.02 1.48
N SER A 42 -0.59 -19.64 1.32
CA SER A 42 -0.78 -21.07 1.63
C SER A 42 0.06 -22.03 0.79
N GLY A 43 0.71 -21.55 -0.27
CA GLY A 43 1.65 -22.29 -1.10
C GLY A 43 3.12 -21.95 -0.82
N GLY A 44 3.42 -21.21 0.27
CA GLY A 44 4.78 -20.78 0.63
C GLY A 44 5.35 -19.68 -0.27
N SER A 45 4.52 -19.05 -1.12
CA SER A 45 4.97 -17.96 -1.98
C SER A 45 4.90 -16.64 -1.22
N PRO A 46 6.00 -15.87 -1.15
CA PRO A 46 5.99 -14.61 -0.41
C PRO A 46 5.12 -13.58 -1.13
N PHE A 47 4.46 -12.76 -0.32
CA PHE A 47 3.69 -11.62 -0.74
C PHE A 47 3.96 -10.42 0.17
N VAL A 48 3.73 -9.23 -0.35
CA VAL A 48 3.85 -7.99 0.42
C VAL A 48 2.55 -7.22 0.38
N THR A 49 2.09 -6.80 1.54
CA THR A 49 0.96 -5.89 1.70
C THR A 49 1.46 -4.52 2.11
N VAL A 50 1.13 -3.49 1.32
CA VAL A 50 1.41 -2.09 1.64
C VAL A 50 0.13 -1.43 2.12
N HIS A 51 0.27 -0.64 3.18
CA HIS A 51 -0.77 0.15 3.79
C HIS A 51 -0.42 1.62 3.65
N VAL A 52 -1.38 2.43 3.24
CA VAL A 52 -1.28 3.89 3.22
C VAL A 52 -2.53 4.47 3.86
N ALA A 53 -2.36 5.45 4.74
CA ALA A 53 -3.47 6.09 5.43
C ALA A 53 -3.28 7.61 5.47
N ASP A 54 -4.35 8.31 5.14
CA ASP A 54 -4.44 9.75 5.32
C ASP A 54 -5.15 10.05 6.64
N ARG A 55 -4.48 10.78 7.53
CA ARG A 55 -5.05 11.17 8.82
C ARG A 55 -6.19 12.18 8.64
N ASP A 56 -6.09 13.05 7.65
CA ASP A 56 -6.95 14.22 7.50
C ASP A 56 -8.29 13.82 6.87
N THR A 57 -8.24 13.04 5.79
CA THR A 57 -9.44 12.48 5.15
C THR A 57 -9.96 11.21 5.83
N ARG A 58 -9.16 10.60 6.73
CA ARG A 58 -9.41 9.28 7.35
C ARG A 58 -9.52 8.14 6.34
N GLU A 59 -8.99 8.32 5.14
CA GLU A 59 -8.89 7.27 4.12
C GLU A 59 -7.77 6.29 4.46
N TYR A 60 -7.98 5.02 4.13
CA TYR A 60 -6.97 3.97 4.22
C TYR A 60 -7.03 3.09 2.99
N PHE A 61 -5.87 2.75 2.45
CA PHE A 61 -5.73 1.83 1.34
C PHE A 61 -4.76 0.69 1.68
N LYS A 62 -5.11 -0.50 1.22
CA LYS A 62 -4.32 -1.73 1.33
C LYS A 62 -4.06 -2.28 -0.06
N TYR A 63 -2.80 -2.55 -0.39
CA TYR A 63 -2.38 -3.07 -1.68
C TYR A 63 -1.54 -4.32 -1.47
N THR A 64 -1.85 -5.43 -2.13
CA THR A 64 -1.11 -6.68 -1.96
C THR A 64 -0.52 -7.17 -3.26
N TRP A 65 0.79 -7.42 -3.26
CA TRP A 65 1.53 -8.02 -4.37
C TRP A 65 1.92 -9.46 -4.03
N HIS A 66 1.64 -10.41 -4.93
CA HIS A 66 2.03 -11.82 -4.78
C HIS A 66 3.00 -12.25 -5.88
N SER A 67 3.86 -13.22 -5.55
CA SER A 67 4.81 -13.85 -6.48
C SER A 67 4.24 -15.07 -7.21
N ARG A 68 3.04 -15.54 -6.82
CA ARG A 68 2.33 -16.69 -7.42
C ARG A 68 2.43 -16.64 -8.95
N ASP A 69 3.00 -17.70 -9.50
CA ASP A 69 3.10 -18.04 -10.93
C ASP A 69 4.37 -17.57 -11.67
N THR A 70 5.10 -16.57 -11.18
CA THR A 70 6.23 -15.99 -11.97
C THR A 70 7.52 -15.78 -11.19
N GLY A 71 7.53 -16.04 -9.88
CA GLY A 71 8.64 -15.66 -8.98
C GLY A 71 8.81 -14.14 -8.82
N THR A 72 8.05 -13.34 -9.57
CA THR A 72 8.06 -11.87 -9.51
C THR A 72 6.76 -11.39 -8.89
N LEU A 73 6.87 -10.45 -7.94
CA LEU A 73 5.73 -9.86 -7.26
C LEU A 73 4.88 -8.99 -8.20
N ARG A 74 3.59 -9.30 -8.30
CA ARG A 74 2.58 -8.57 -9.08
C ARG A 74 1.40 -8.20 -8.21
N LEU A 75 0.81 -7.03 -8.47
CA LEU A 75 -0.35 -6.54 -7.73
C LEU A 75 -1.55 -7.46 -7.96
N ARG A 76 -2.09 -8.05 -6.90
CA ARG A 76 -3.25 -8.96 -6.96
C ARG A 76 -4.50 -8.34 -6.37
N SER A 77 -4.38 -7.52 -5.33
CA SER A 77 -5.55 -6.93 -4.66
C SER A 77 -5.32 -5.48 -4.25
N LYS A 78 -6.43 -4.74 -4.20
CA LYS A 78 -6.51 -3.35 -3.77
C LYS A 78 -7.78 -3.21 -2.95
N LEU A 79 -7.66 -2.73 -1.73
CA LEU A 79 -8.80 -2.48 -0.87
C LEU A 79 -8.73 -1.04 -0.35
N HIS A 80 -9.87 -0.39 -0.30
CA HIS A 80 -10.04 0.97 0.19
C HIS A 80 -11.06 0.99 1.31
N GLN A 81 -10.80 1.81 2.31
CA GLN A 81 -11.68 2.11 3.41
C GLN A 81 -11.74 3.63 3.56
N ALA A 82 -12.90 4.21 3.26
CA ALA A 82 -13.11 5.66 3.28
C ALA A 82 -13.11 6.24 4.72
N GLN A 83 -13.38 5.41 5.73
CA GLN A 83 -13.33 5.79 7.15
C GLN A 83 -12.86 4.59 7.99
N ALA A 84 -11.91 4.82 8.89
CA ALA A 84 -11.43 3.79 9.81
C ALA A 84 -12.58 3.04 10.51
N GLY A 85 -12.71 1.74 10.26
CA GLY A 85 -13.78 0.86 10.76
C GLY A 85 -14.88 0.52 9.74
N ALA A 86 -14.95 1.22 8.60
CA ALA A 86 -15.87 0.89 7.51
C ALA A 86 -15.47 -0.42 6.80
N PRO A 87 -16.41 -1.15 6.15
CA PRO A 87 -16.05 -2.33 5.39
C PRO A 87 -15.06 -1.99 4.27
N TRP A 88 -14.13 -2.90 3.99
CA TRP A 88 -13.22 -2.79 2.86
C TRP A 88 -14.02 -2.95 1.56
N THR A 89 -13.89 -1.99 0.67
CA THR A 89 -14.38 -2.09 -0.71
C THR A 89 -13.20 -2.22 -1.67
N ASP A 90 -13.42 -2.77 -2.85
CA ASP A 90 -12.37 -2.77 -3.88
C ASP A 90 -11.91 -1.33 -4.15
N GLY A 91 -10.60 -1.13 -3.99
CA GLY A 91 -9.99 0.19 -4.03
C GLY A 91 -9.75 0.69 -5.46
N PRO A 92 -9.71 2.02 -5.67
CA PRO A 92 -9.33 2.58 -6.96
C PRO A 92 -7.90 2.15 -7.36
N SER A 93 -7.57 2.22 -8.65
CA SER A 93 -6.27 1.79 -9.15
C SER A 93 -5.11 2.54 -8.47
N VAL A 94 -3.90 1.95 -8.42
CA VAL A 94 -2.72 2.62 -7.80
C VAL A 94 -2.50 4.00 -8.41
N GLN A 95 -2.73 4.15 -9.72
CA GLN A 95 -2.65 5.44 -10.39
C GLN A 95 -3.66 6.44 -9.85
N ALA A 96 -4.93 6.04 -9.69
CA ALA A 96 -5.97 6.91 -9.14
C ALA A 96 -5.69 7.32 -7.69
N ALA A 97 -5.14 6.41 -6.87
CA ALA A 97 -4.65 6.76 -5.54
C ALA A 97 -3.49 7.76 -5.61
N MET A 98 -2.48 7.51 -6.47
CA MET A 98 -1.36 8.43 -6.70
C MET A 98 -1.80 9.83 -7.21
N PHE A 99 -2.86 9.90 -8.03
CA PHE A 99 -3.43 11.18 -8.47
C PHE A 99 -4.06 11.95 -7.31
N ARG A 100 -4.87 11.29 -6.47
CA ARG A 100 -5.41 11.92 -5.26
C ARG A 100 -4.32 12.40 -4.31
N THR A 101 -3.28 11.58 -4.12
CA THR A 101 -2.12 11.93 -3.29
C THR A 101 -1.40 13.19 -3.81
N ARG A 102 -1.33 13.38 -5.14
CA ARG A 102 -0.77 14.59 -5.76
C ARG A 102 -1.66 15.82 -5.56
N GLU A 103 -2.98 15.71 -5.73
CA GLU A 103 -3.90 16.82 -5.49
C GLU A 103 -3.84 17.31 -4.04
N VAL A 104 -3.75 16.39 -3.07
CA VAL A 104 -3.61 16.74 -1.64
C VAL A 104 -2.28 17.44 -1.36
N ALA A 105 -1.19 17.05 -2.02
CA ALA A 105 0.11 17.72 -1.87
C ALA A 105 0.11 19.14 -2.46
N ASP A 106 -0.52 19.33 -3.61
CA ASP A 106 -0.58 20.63 -4.31
C ASP A 106 -1.47 21.63 -3.57
N GLN A 107 -2.56 21.17 -2.93
CA GLN A 107 -3.44 22.02 -2.11
C GLN A 107 -2.81 22.50 -0.79
N ARG A 108 -1.62 22.02 -0.44
CA ARG A 108 -0.88 22.41 0.77
C ARG A 108 0.33 23.32 0.50
N SER A 109 0.52 23.74 -0.76
CA SER A 109 1.63 24.59 -1.21
C SER A 109 1.27 26.07 -1.26
#